data_AF-A0A536GTQ1-F1
#
_entry.id   AF-A0A536GTQ1-F1
#
_cell.length_a   1.000
_cell.length_b   1.000
_cell.length_c   1.000
_cell.angle_alpha   90.00
_cell.angle_beta   90.00
_cell.angle_gamma   90.00
#
_symmetry.space_group_name_H-M   'P 1'
#
loop_
_entity.id
_entity.type
_entity.pdbx_description
1 polymer ?
#
loop_
_entity_poly.entity_id
_entity_poly.type
_entity_poly.pdbx_seq_one_letter_code
_entity_poly.pdbx_strand_id
1 'polypeptide(L)'
;MAQRLAAKTGAVEVEPAHVLDAIVVLPRNAAHRALVDLGADIQQLERTTVAGGPAASASRRSVPIGAATRFLLNNAHREADQIGHYQVDAVHLLLALLYKDSKATADRLEQAGLTIYAVRQYLTAPSPTTKGLRRRPLPSLAGAIRISPIFAIPVGAAVVGGAGLWSGVAPGLTLLLSVLLVIGGWVTSLCIHEFGHALLAYLGGDRSVAAAGYLSLNPLKYTHPVLSIALPIVFLLIGGIGLPGGAVYLNERAIRTDWWRSFASAGGPLGNLLFGPPSPFSCSCR
;
A
#
# COMPACT_ATOMS: atom_id res chain seq x y z
N MET A 1 18.20 5.73 -16.10
CA MET A 1 19.02 5.40 -17.28
C MET A 1 19.07 6.56 -18.26
N ALA A 2 17.93 7.10 -18.71
CA ALA A 2 17.87 8.25 -19.64
C ALA A 2 18.77 9.43 -19.23
N GLN A 3 18.78 9.84 -17.96
CA GLN A 3 19.71 10.87 -17.43
C GLN A 3 21.19 10.55 -17.65
N ARG A 4 21.58 9.27 -17.58
CA ARG A 4 22.97 8.85 -17.84
C ARG A 4 23.29 8.90 -19.33
N LEU A 5 22.33 8.57 -20.20
CA LEU A 5 22.50 8.69 -21.65
C LEU A 5 22.60 10.16 -22.06
N ALA A 6 21.74 11.03 -21.53
CA ALA A 6 21.80 12.48 -21.73
C ALA A 6 23.15 13.06 -21.25
N ALA A 7 23.67 12.58 -20.12
CA ALA A 7 24.99 13.01 -19.64
C ALA A 7 26.12 12.61 -20.60
N LYS A 8 26.04 11.41 -21.20
CA LYS A 8 27.04 10.91 -22.16
C LYS A 8 27.02 11.68 -23.49
N THR A 9 25.86 12.17 -23.91
CA THR A 9 25.71 12.97 -25.13
C THR A 9 25.99 14.46 -24.92
N GLY A 10 26.29 14.88 -23.68
CA GLY A 10 26.50 16.29 -23.35
C GLY A 10 25.21 17.12 -23.38
N ALA A 11 24.05 16.48 -23.31
CA ALA A 11 22.76 17.17 -23.35
C ALA A 11 22.54 18.01 -22.08
N VAL A 12 21.99 19.21 -22.26
CA VAL A 12 21.66 20.14 -21.17
C VAL A 12 20.47 19.63 -20.33
N GLU A 13 19.53 18.94 -21.00
CA GLU A 13 18.35 18.35 -20.36
C GLU A 13 18.03 16.97 -20.94
N VAL A 14 17.29 16.17 -20.18
CA VAL A 14 16.79 14.88 -20.66
C VAL A 14 15.61 15.11 -21.58
N GLU A 15 15.79 14.78 -22.85
CA GLU A 15 14.75 14.74 -23.89
C GLU A 15 14.11 13.34 -24.09
N PRO A 16 12.91 13.26 -24.72
CA PRO A 16 12.24 11.98 -25.04
C PRO A 16 13.11 10.97 -25.78
N ALA A 17 14.01 11.42 -26.66
CA ALA A 17 14.94 10.56 -27.38
C ALA A 17 15.84 9.74 -26.42
N HIS A 18 16.29 10.32 -25.32
CA HIS A 18 17.07 9.62 -24.30
C HIS A 18 16.24 8.58 -23.53
N VAL A 19 14.92 8.77 -23.44
CA VAL A 19 13.99 7.78 -22.87
C VAL A 19 13.83 6.61 -23.83
N LEU A 20 13.64 6.87 -25.13
CA LEU A 20 13.61 5.85 -26.17
C LEU A 20 14.91 5.03 -26.19
N ASP A 21 16.06 5.69 -26.23
CA ASP A 21 17.37 5.02 -26.22
C ASP A 21 17.59 4.19 -24.94
N ALA A 22 17.10 4.68 -23.80
CA ALA A 22 17.12 3.90 -22.56
C ALA A 22 16.23 2.65 -22.64
N ILE A 23 15.09 2.72 -23.33
CA ILE A 23 14.21 1.57 -23.56
C ILE A 23 14.91 0.55 -24.47
N VAL A 24 15.55 0.99 -25.55
CA VAL A 24 16.24 0.12 -26.50
C VAL A 24 17.41 -0.61 -25.81
N VAL A 25 18.24 0.11 -25.04
CA VAL A 25 19.46 -0.45 -24.42
C VAL A 25 19.18 -1.38 -23.22
N LEU A 26 18.00 -1.33 -22.60
CA LEU A 26 17.69 -2.10 -21.39
C LEU A 26 16.83 -3.34 -21.69
N PRO A 27 17.40 -4.52 -22.01
CA PRO A 27 16.65 -5.67 -22.49
C PRO A 27 15.63 -6.23 -21.48
N ARG A 28 15.87 -6.01 -20.18
CA ARG A 28 14.96 -6.49 -19.12
C ARG A 28 13.73 -5.60 -18.88
N ASN A 29 13.62 -4.47 -19.56
CA ASN A 29 12.50 -3.57 -19.35
C ASN A 29 11.23 -4.07 -20.10
N ALA A 30 10.05 -3.74 -19.58
CA ALA A 30 8.79 -4.21 -20.18
C ALA A 30 8.52 -3.63 -21.59
N ALA A 31 8.98 -2.40 -21.86
CA ALA A 31 8.84 -1.77 -23.17
C ALA A 31 9.69 -2.45 -24.25
N HIS A 32 10.93 -2.85 -23.93
CA HIS A 32 11.84 -3.56 -24.81
C HIS A 32 11.27 -4.92 -25.18
N ARG A 33 10.70 -5.64 -24.21
CA ARG A 33 9.94 -6.87 -24.48
C ARG A 33 8.75 -6.61 -25.40
N ALA A 34 7.99 -5.54 -25.16
CA ALA A 34 6.90 -5.16 -26.05
C ALA A 34 7.38 -4.81 -27.48
N LEU A 35 8.54 -4.16 -27.64
CA LEU A 35 9.14 -3.92 -28.95
C LEU A 35 9.43 -5.25 -29.67
N VAL A 36 10.04 -6.21 -28.98
CA VAL A 36 10.35 -7.54 -29.53
C VAL A 36 9.08 -8.32 -29.85
N ASP A 37 8.10 -8.35 -28.95
CA ASP A 37 6.83 -9.07 -29.12
C ASP A 37 6.01 -8.52 -30.29
N LEU A 38 6.10 -7.20 -30.54
CA LEU A 38 5.42 -6.52 -31.65
C LEU A 38 6.22 -6.59 -32.97
N GLY A 39 7.39 -7.24 -32.98
CA GLY A 39 8.20 -7.41 -34.18
C GLY A 39 8.89 -6.13 -34.67
N ALA A 40 9.18 -5.19 -33.76
CA ALA A 40 9.88 -3.97 -34.12
C ALA A 40 11.33 -4.24 -34.56
N ASP A 41 11.83 -3.47 -35.52
CA ASP A 41 13.25 -3.53 -35.93
C ASP A 41 14.14 -2.87 -34.85
N ILE A 42 14.54 -3.68 -33.87
CA ILE A 42 15.43 -3.25 -32.79
C ILE A 42 16.79 -2.80 -33.33
N GLN A 43 17.31 -3.45 -34.39
CA GLN A 43 18.61 -3.09 -34.94
C GLN A 43 18.59 -1.69 -35.56
N GLN A 44 17.50 -1.32 -36.25
CA GLN A 44 17.31 0.03 -36.75
C GLN A 44 17.22 1.05 -35.61
N LEU A 45 16.52 0.73 -34.52
CA LEU A 45 16.45 1.59 -33.35
C LEU A 45 17.82 1.78 -32.68
N GLU A 46 18.62 0.72 -32.55
CA GLU A 46 19.98 0.77 -32.00
C GLU A 46 20.95 1.59 -32.88
N ARG A 47 20.83 1.51 -34.21
CA ARG A 47 21.65 2.31 -35.14
C ARG A 47 21.37 3.80 -35.04
N THR A 48 20.12 4.15 -34.72
CA THR A 48 19.68 5.55 -34.56
C THR A 48 19.77 6.03 -33.11
N THR A 49 20.01 5.12 -32.16
CA THR A 49 20.37 5.50 -30.80
C THR A 49 21.64 6.31 -30.86
N VAL A 50 21.67 7.43 -30.14
CA VAL A 50 22.85 8.29 -30.10
C VAL A 50 23.95 7.51 -29.39
N ALA A 51 24.72 6.73 -30.16
CA ALA A 51 25.93 6.07 -29.71
C ALA A 51 26.89 7.18 -29.29
N GLY A 52 26.96 7.42 -27.98
CA GLY A 52 27.75 8.49 -27.40
C GLY A 52 29.18 8.46 -27.92
N GLY A 53 29.70 9.63 -28.29
CA GLY A 53 31.13 9.84 -28.44
C GLY A 53 31.91 9.45 -27.18
N PRO A 54 33.25 9.42 -27.25
CA PRO A 54 34.10 8.98 -26.15
C PRO A 54 33.70 9.70 -24.86
N ALA A 55 33.57 8.93 -23.78
CA ALA A 55 32.99 9.34 -22.51
C ALA A 55 33.60 10.65 -22.01
N ALA A 56 32.92 11.77 -22.27
CA ALA A 56 33.25 13.05 -21.64
C ALA A 56 33.17 12.83 -20.12
N SER A 57 34.18 13.32 -19.40
CA SER A 57 34.41 13.01 -17.98
C SER A 57 33.11 13.06 -17.20
N ALA A 58 32.76 11.94 -16.55
CA ALA A 58 31.49 11.75 -15.88
C ALA A 58 31.31 12.77 -14.74
N SER A 59 30.66 13.89 -15.05
CA SER A 59 30.08 14.76 -14.03
C SER A 59 29.04 13.93 -13.26
N ARG A 60 29.22 13.81 -11.94
CA ARG A 60 28.25 13.12 -11.05
C ARG A 60 26.88 13.83 -10.99
N ARG A 61 26.71 14.99 -11.63
CA ARG A 61 25.41 15.67 -11.68
C ARG A 61 24.47 14.93 -12.61
N SER A 62 23.32 14.54 -12.07
CA SER A 62 22.19 14.09 -12.87
C SER A 62 21.71 15.23 -13.78
N VAL A 63 21.61 14.96 -15.07
CA VAL A 63 21.02 15.89 -16.04
C VAL A 63 19.56 16.16 -15.65
N PRO A 64 19.12 17.44 -15.58
CA PRO A 64 17.73 17.77 -15.25
C PRO A 64 16.76 17.24 -16.32
N ILE A 65 15.53 16.93 -15.92
CA ILE A 65 14.49 16.49 -16.86
C ILE A 65 14.02 17.70 -17.67
N GLY A 66 13.95 17.57 -19.01
CA GLY A 66 13.45 18.63 -19.89
C GLY A 66 11.94 18.77 -19.89
N ALA A 67 11.42 19.88 -20.42
CA ALA A 67 9.97 20.14 -20.46
C ALA A 67 9.22 19.08 -21.29
N ALA A 68 9.75 18.70 -22.45
CA ALA A 68 9.16 17.66 -23.31
C ALA A 68 9.10 16.29 -22.62
N THR A 69 10.15 15.91 -21.88
CA THR A 69 10.15 14.65 -21.11
C THR A 69 9.17 14.68 -19.95
N ARG A 70 9.02 15.82 -19.25
CA ARG A 70 7.98 15.96 -18.21
C ARG A 70 6.58 15.79 -18.81
N PHE A 71 6.33 16.40 -19.97
CA PHE A 71 5.06 16.25 -20.67
C PHE A 71 4.79 14.79 -21.06
N LEU A 72 5.81 14.10 -21.58
CA LEU A 72 5.75 12.68 -21.90
C LEU A 72 5.41 11.81 -20.68
N LEU A 73 6.03 12.07 -19.52
CA LEU A 73 5.74 11.34 -18.28
C LEU A 73 4.29 11.56 -17.82
N ASN A 74 3.79 12.80 -17.90
CA ASN A 74 2.41 13.12 -17.57
C ASN A 74 1.43 12.44 -18.53
N ASN A 75 1.75 12.38 -19.83
CA ASN A 75 0.91 11.72 -20.82
C ASN A 75 0.87 10.20 -20.59
N ALA A 76 2.03 9.58 -20.31
CA ALA A 76 2.11 8.16 -19.96
C ALA A 76 1.27 7.82 -18.71
N HIS A 77 1.24 8.72 -17.72
CA HIS A 77 0.38 8.56 -16.56
C HIS A 77 -1.11 8.62 -16.91
N ARG A 78 -1.52 9.60 -17.73
CA ARG A 78 -2.91 9.71 -18.22
C ARG A 78 -3.35 8.49 -19.00
N GLU A 79 -2.50 7.95 -19.87
CA GLU A 79 -2.81 6.72 -20.62
C GLU A 79 -2.95 5.50 -19.70
N ALA A 80 -2.07 5.36 -18.70
CA ALA A 80 -2.19 4.28 -17.73
C ALA A 80 -3.56 4.33 -17.01
N ASP A 81 -3.97 5.51 -16.56
CA ASP A 81 -5.27 5.70 -15.91
C ASP A 81 -6.45 5.40 -16.86
N GLN A 82 -6.38 5.84 -18.12
CA GLN A 82 -7.42 5.55 -19.13
C GLN A 82 -7.58 4.06 -19.42
N ILE A 83 -6.47 3.30 -19.42
CA ILE A 83 -6.46 1.85 -19.63
C ILE A 83 -6.84 1.09 -18.34
N GLY A 84 -6.92 1.78 -17.19
CA GLY A 84 -7.23 1.18 -15.89
C GLY A 84 -6.02 0.53 -15.21
N HIS A 85 -4.81 0.96 -15.56
CA HIS A 85 -3.57 0.56 -14.91
C HIS A 85 -3.24 1.54 -13.78
N TYR A 86 -3.07 1.03 -12.56
CA TYR A 86 -2.77 1.85 -11.38
C TYR A 86 -1.28 2.18 -11.22
N GLN A 87 -0.44 1.62 -12.07
CA GLN A 87 1.00 1.83 -12.07
C GLN A 87 1.49 2.13 -13.48
N VAL A 88 2.35 3.14 -13.60
CA VAL A 88 2.99 3.54 -14.86
C VAL A 88 4.28 2.74 -15.03
N ASP A 89 4.26 1.78 -15.95
CA ASP A 89 5.44 1.04 -16.41
C ASP A 89 6.01 1.59 -17.73
N ALA A 90 7.19 1.11 -18.13
CA ALA A 90 7.92 1.52 -19.34
C ALA A 90 7.08 1.40 -20.62
N VAL A 91 6.14 0.45 -20.71
CA VAL A 91 5.28 0.28 -21.90
C VAL A 91 4.34 1.48 -22.09
N HIS A 92 3.92 2.16 -21.01
CA HIS A 92 3.14 3.40 -21.13
C HIS A 92 4.01 4.57 -21.60
N LEU A 93 5.30 4.58 -21.23
CA LEU A 93 6.25 5.53 -21.80
C LEU A 93 6.44 5.28 -23.29
N LEU A 94 6.53 4.02 -23.70
CA LEU A 94 6.59 3.64 -25.12
C LEU A 94 5.35 4.11 -25.88
N LEU A 95 4.16 3.95 -25.31
CA LEU A 95 2.93 4.48 -25.89
C LEU A 95 2.97 6.01 -25.99
N ALA A 96 3.43 6.70 -24.95
CA ALA A 96 3.56 8.15 -24.95
C ALA A 96 4.61 8.68 -25.96
N LEU A 97 5.66 7.91 -26.26
CA LEU A 97 6.68 8.24 -27.27
C LEU A 97 6.12 8.21 -28.71
N LEU A 98 5.00 7.52 -28.95
CA LEU A 98 4.29 7.44 -30.23
C LEU A 98 3.25 8.56 -30.42
N TYR A 99 3.06 9.44 -29.44
CA TYR A 99 2.14 10.57 -29.56
C TYR A 99 2.74 11.74 -30.36
N LYS A 100 1.86 12.56 -30.94
CA LYS A 100 2.21 13.71 -31.80
C LYS A 100 3.15 14.73 -31.13
N ASP A 101 3.09 14.86 -29.81
CA ASP A 101 3.94 15.77 -29.04
C ASP A 101 5.41 15.33 -28.96
N SER A 102 5.73 14.12 -29.44
CA SER A 102 7.08 13.58 -29.54
C SER A 102 7.38 13.07 -30.95
N LYS A 103 7.11 13.90 -31.97
CA LYS A 103 7.23 13.54 -33.40
C LYS A 103 8.55 12.85 -33.74
N ALA A 104 9.69 13.35 -33.26
CA ALA A 104 10.99 12.75 -33.55
C ALA A 104 11.14 11.30 -33.04
N THR A 105 10.56 10.95 -31.89
CA THR A 105 10.57 9.57 -31.39
C THR A 105 9.46 8.74 -32.01
N ALA A 106 8.31 9.34 -32.31
CA ALA A 106 7.21 8.67 -33.00
C ALA A 106 7.66 8.22 -34.40
N ASP A 107 8.28 9.11 -35.19
CA ASP A 107 8.79 8.80 -36.53
C ASP A 107 9.82 7.65 -36.48
N ARG A 108 10.71 7.62 -35.49
CA ARG A 108 11.69 6.53 -35.31
C ARG A 108 11.02 5.19 -34.99
N LEU A 109 10.00 5.21 -34.13
CA LEU A 109 9.26 4.00 -33.74
C LEU A 109 8.38 3.49 -34.88
N GLU A 110 7.75 4.38 -35.64
CA GLU A 110 6.95 4.06 -36.83
C GLU A 110 7.81 3.48 -37.95
N GLN A 111 8.99 4.05 -38.19
CA GLN A 111 9.97 3.49 -39.13
C GLN A 111 10.45 2.09 -38.74
N ALA A 112 10.53 1.81 -37.44
CA ALA A 112 10.85 0.48 -36.91
C ALA A 112 9.64 -0.49 -36.93
N GLY A 113 8.50 -0.09 -37.51
CA GLY A 113 7.33 -0.94 -37.70
C GLY A 113 6.30 -0.90 -36.56
N LEU A 114 6.44 -0.02 -35.57
CA LEU A 114 5.47 0.11 -34.49
C LEU A 114 4.37 1.10 -34.83
N THR A 115 3.16 0.79 -34.39
CA THR A 115 2.05 1.74 -34.44
C THR A 115 1.52 1.99 -33.03
N ILE A 116 0.98 3.18 -32.80
CA ILE A 116 0.32 3.54 -31.55
C ILE A 116 -0.81 2.53 -31.19
N TYR A 117 -1.52 2.05 -32.21
CA TYR A 117 -2.60 1.07 -32.05
C TYR A 117 -2.09 -0.30 -31.60
N ALA A 118 -0.99 -0.78 -32.17
CA ALA A 118 -0.38 -2.05 -31.79
C ALA A 118 0.07 -2.04 -30.31
N VAL A 119 0.70 -0.95 -29.86
CA VAL A 119 1.12 -0.80 -28.46
C VAL A 119 -0.08 -0.70 -27.52
N ARG A 120 -1.13 0.05 -27.90
CA ARG A 120 -2.37 0.13 -27.10
C ARG A 120 -3.04 -1.24 -27.01
N GLN A 121 -3.13 -2.00 -28.10
CA GLN A 121 -3.69 -3.35 -28.08
C GLN A 121 -2.88 -4.30 -27.19
N TYR A 122 -1.54 -4.22 -27.24
CA TYR A 122 -0.66 -4.98 -26.37
C TYR A 122 -0.90 -4.71 -24.89
N LEU A 123 -1.12 -3.44 -24.51
CA LEU A 123 -1.43 -3.04 -23.13
C LEU A 123 -2.81 -3.50 -22.65
N THR A 124 -3.80 -3.53 -23.55
CA THR A 124 -5.17 -3.94 -23.21
C THR A 124 -5.32 -5.46 -23.15
N ALA A 125 -4.46 -6.19 -23.86
CA ALA A 125 -4.46 -7.65 -23.87
C ALA A 125 -4.16 -8.23 -22.47
N PRO A 126 -4.93 -9.24 -22.01
CA PRO A 126 -4.67 -9.87 -20.71
C PRO A 126 -3.37 -10.69 -20.77
N SER A 127 -2.35 -10.22 -20.06
CA SER A 127 -1.08 -10.92 -19.87
C SER A 127 -0.69 -10.90 -18.38
N PRO A 128 0.19 -11.81 -17.92
CA PRO A 128 0.69 -11.78 -16.55
C PRO A 128 1.28 -10.42 -16.16
N THR A 129 1.95 -9.76 -17.12
CA THR A 129 2.52 -8.42 -16.99
C THR A 129 1.42 -7.36 -16.78
N THR A 130 0.38 -7.33 -17.62
CA THR A 130 -0.71 -6.34 -17.52
C THR A 130 -1.61 -6.58 -16.30
N LYS A 131 -1.73 -7.84 -15.84
CA LYS A 131 -2.45 -8.18 -14.60
C LYS A 131 -1.83 -7.54 -13.35
N GLY A 132 -0.50 -7.42 -13.30
CA GLY A 132 0.19 -6.72 -12.21
C GLY A 132 -0.13 -5.22 -12.21
N LEU A 133 -0.16 -4.60 -13.39
CA LEU A 133 -0.42 -3.16 -13.57
C LEU A 133 -1.85 -2.76 -13.20
N ARG A 134 -2.82 -3.67 -13.37
CA ARG A 134 -4.22 -3.50 -12.97
C ARG A 134 -4.46 -3.65 -11.46
N ARG A 135 -3.49 -4.16 -10.70
CA ARG A 135 -3.64 -4.29 -9.25
C ARG A 135 -3.35 -2.95 -8.58
N ARG A 136 -4.40 -2.32 -8.05
CA ARG A 136 -4.22 -1.11 -7.22
C ARG A 136 -3.41 -1.47 -5.97
N PRO A 137 -2.27 -0.79 -5.72
CA PRO A 137 -1.36 -1.13 -4.63
C PRO A 137 -2.06 -1.04 -3.27
N LEU A 138 -1.52 -1.79 -2.31
CA LEU A 138 -1.96 -1.66 -0.92
C LEU A 138 -1.59 -0.27 -0.40
N PRO A 139 -2.45 0.31 0.44
CA PRO A 139 -2.15 1.58 1.07
C PRO A 139 -0.93 1.46 2.00
N SER A 140 -0.09 2.48 2.03
CA SER A 140 1.03 2.53 2.96
C SER A 140 0.53 2.57 4.41
N LEU A 141 0.97 1.62 5.23
CA LEU A 141 0.68 1.62 6.68
C LEU A 141 1.59 2.59 7.46
N ALA A 142 2.71 3.00 6.84
CA ALA A 142 3.67 3.93 7.42
C ALA A 142 3.00 5.27 7.74
N GLY A 143 3.07 5.70 9.01
CA GLY A 143 2.47 6.94 9.50
C GLY A 143 0.97 6.86 9.81
N ALA A 144 0.27 5.82 9.33
CA ALA A 144 -1.14 5.58 9.65
C ALA A 144 -1.29 4.85 11.00
N ILE A 145 -0.40 3.89 11.29
CA ILE A 145 -0.38 3.17 12.57
C ILE A 145 0.38 3.99 13.61
N ARG A 146 -0.23 4.16 14.79
CA ARG A 146 0.41 4.75 15.97
C ARG A 146 0.18 3.84 17.17
N ILE A 147 1.18 3.71 18.03
CA ILE A 147 0.99 3.02 19.31
C ILE A 147 0.81 4.10 20.36
N SER A 148 -0.38 4.19 20.96
CA SER A 148 -0.63 5.13 22.05
C SER A 148 0.10 4.67 23.32
N PRO A 149 0.82 5.55 24.03
CA PRO A 149 1.40 5.23 25.34
C PRO A 149 0.36 4.76 26.37
N ILE A 150 -0.91 5.20 26.22
CA ILE A 150 -2.01 4.81 27.11
C ILE A 150 -2.30 3.30 27.03
N PHE A 151 -2.01 2.67 25.89
CA PHE A 151 -2.16 1.23 25.73
C PHE A 151 -1.25 0.41 26.64
N ALA A 152 -0.12 1.00 27.08
CA ALA A 152 0.79 0.32 28.01
C ALA A 152 0.17 0.11 29.40
N ILE A 153 -0.86 0.88 29.77
CA ILE A 153 -1.52 0.80 31.08
C ILE A 153 -2.27 -0.55 31.24
N PRO A 154 -3.23 -0.93 30.38
CA PRO A 154 -3.92 -2.22 30.52
C PRO A 154 -2.96 -3.41 30.31
N VAL A 155 -1.98 -3.28 29.41
CA VAL A 155 -0.94 -4.30 29.21
C VAL A 155 -0.11 -4.49 30.48
N GLY A 156 0.35 -3.39 31.08
CA GLY A 156 1.10 -3.40 32.34
C GLY A 156 0.29 -3.99 33.49
N ALA A 157 -1.00 -3.63 33.62
CA ALA A 157 -1.90 -4.19 34.61
C ALA A 157 -2.05 -5.72 34.46
N ALA A 158 -2.20 -6.21 33.21
CA ALA A 158 -2.28 -7.63 32.93
C ALA A 158 -0.99 -8.37 33.32
N VAL A 159 0.17 -7.82 32.93
CA VAL A 159 1.48 -8.40 33.23
C VAL A 159 1.76 -8.42 34.73
N VAL A 160 1.49 -7.32 35.44
CA VAL A 160 1.68 -7.23 36.91
C VAL A 160 0.75 -8.19 37.64
N GLY A 161 -0.53 -8.25 37.25
CA GLY A 161 -1.49 -9.18 37.82
C GLY A 161 -1.08 -10.65 37.62
N GLY A 162 -0.71 -11.01 36.39
CA GLY A 162 -0.27 -12.37 36.05
C GLY A 162 1.03 -12.78 36.75
N ALA A 163 2.05 -11.93 36.74
CA ALA A 163 3.31 -12.20 37.41
C ALA A 163 3.13 -12.28 38.94
N GLY A 164 2.32 -11.39 39.52
CA GLY A 164 2.00 -11.41 40.94
C GLY A 164 1.34 -12.71 41.37
N LEU A 165 0.32 -13.17 40.63
CA LEU A 165 -0.36 -14.44 40.89
C LEU A 165 0.58 -15.64 40.73
N TRP A 166 1.40 -15.65 39.67
CA TRP A 166 2.37 -16.71 39.42
C TRP A 166 3.41 -16.84 40.55
N SER A 167 3.86 -15.71 41.08
CA SER A 167 4.90 -15.67 42.11
C SER A 167 4.44 -16.17 43.49
N GLY A 168 3.15 -16.06 43.80
CA GLY A 168 2.59 -16.45 45.10
C GLY A 168 3.07 -15.61 46.30
N VAL A 169 3.82 -14.52 46.06
CA VAL A 169 4.53 -13.75 47.11
C VAL A 169 3.57 -12.98 48.04
N ALA A 170 2.36 -12.64 47.56
CA ALA A 170 1.40 -11.85 48.32
C ALA A 170 0.00 -12.50 48.33
N PRO A 171 -0.22 -13.54 49.15
CA PRO A 171 -1.51 -14.24 49.21
C PRO A 171 -2.70 -13.33 49.57
N GLY A 172 -2.46 -12.29 50.38
CA GLY A 172 -3.46 -11.30 50.75
C GLY A 172 -3.91 -10.37 49.61
N LEU A 173 -3.17 -10.34 48.48
CA LEU A 173 -3.48 -9.52 47.31
C LEU A 173 -4.04 -10.35 46.14
N THR A 174 -4.29 -11.64 46.33
CA THR A 174 -4.73 -12.57 45.26
C THR A 174 -5.94 -12.04 44.50
N LEU A 175 -6.97 -11.52 45.19
CA LEU A 175 -8.15 -10.95 44.55
C LEU A 175 -7.79 -9.74 43.68
N LEU A 176 -6.99 -8.80 44.19
CA LEU A 176 -6.57 -7.61 43.47
C LEU A 176 -5.76 -7.95 42.22
N LEU A 177 -4.79 -8.87 42.34
CA LEU A 177 -3.96 -9.31 41.22
C LEU A 177 -4.78 -10.04 40.15
N SER A 178 -5.79 -10.81 40.56
CA SER A 178 -6.74 -11.48 39.65
C SER A 178 -7.58 -10.47 38.88
N VAL A 179 -8.08 -9.44 39.57
CA VAL A 179 -8.83 -8.35 38.93
C VAL A 179 -7.96 -7.58 37.93
N LEU A 180 -6.71 -7.25 38.29
CA LEU A 180 -5.77 -6.59 37.38
C LEU A 180 -5.48 -7.42 36.13
N LEU A 181 -5.26 -8.74 36.29
CA LEU A 181 -5.04 -9.65 35.18
C LEU A 181 -6.25 -9.72 34.25
N VAL A 182 -7.45 -9.93 34.81
CA VAL A 182 -8.68 -10.13 34.03
C VAL A 182 -9.08 -8.83 33.31
N ILE A 183 -9.14 -7.70 34.02
CA ILE A 183 -9.52 -6.42 33.42
C ILE A 183 -8.46 -5.94 32.44
N GLY A 184 -7.18 -5.98 32.82
CA GLY A 184 -6.07 -5.57 31.95
C GLY A 184 -6.03 -6.41 30.68
N GLY A 185 -6.15 -7.74 30.80
CA GLY A 185 -6.19 -8.66 29.66
C GLY A 185 -7.41 -8.44 28.77
N TRP A 186 -8.58 -8.25 29.36
CA TRP A 186 -9.83 -8.00 28.62
C TRP A 186 -9.78 -6.67 27.85
N VAL A 187 -9.36 -5.56 28.47
CA VAL A 187 -9.22 -4.26 27.80
C VAL A 187 -8.16 -4.33 26.68
N THR A 188 -7.04 -5.00 26.94
CA THR A 188 -5.98 -5.20 25.94
C THR A 188 -6.50 -5.98 24.72
N SER A 189 -7.22 -7.08 24.98
CA SER A 189 -7.84 -7.91 23.94
C SER A 189 -8.84 -7.12 23.10
N LEU A 190 -9.74 -6.34 23.73
CA LEU A 190 -10.68 -5.48 23.00
C LEU A 190 -9.98 -4.45 22.11
N CYS A 191 -8.91 -3.81 22.60
CA CYS A 191 -8.17 -2.84 21.80
C CYS A 191 -7.54 -3.49 20.56
N ILE A 192 -7.02 -4.72 20.69
CA ILE A 192 -6.44 -5.49 19.58
C ILE A 192 -7.53 -5.90 18.59
N HIS A 193 -8.70 -6.32 19.09
CA HIS A 193 -9.87 -6.69 18.29
C HIS A 193 -10.32 -5.53 17.39
N GLU A 194 -10.61 -4.37 17.98
CA GLU A 194 -11.07 -3.19 17.25
C GLU A 194 -10.00 -2.66 16.27
N PHE A 195 -8.73 -2.72 16.67
CA PHE A 195 -7.62 -2.41 15.78
C PHE A 195 -7.55 -3.35 14.58
N GLY A 196 -7.84 -4.65 14.77
CA GLY A 196 -7.89 -5.64 13.69
C GLY A 196 -8.94 -5.29 12.62
N HIS A 197 -10.15 -4.91 13.04
CA HIS A 197 -11.19 -4.43 12.14
C HIS A 197 -10.76 -3.18 11.36
N ALA A 198 -10.22 -2.18 12.08
CA ALA A 198 -9.76 -0.93 11.48
C ALA A 198 -8.60 -1.12 10.50
N LEU A 199 -7.65 -2.01 10.82
CA LEU A 199 -6.49 -2.31 9.99
C LEU A 199 -6.90 -2.95 8.65
N LEU A 200 -7.77 -3.97 8.71
CA LEU A 200 -8.23 -4.66 7.51
C LEU A 200 -9.17 -3.78 6.68
N ALA A 201 -9.99 -2.93 7.31
CA ALA A 201 -10.78 -1.93 6.58
C ALA A 201 -9.88 -0.90 5.89
N TYR A 202 -8.80 -0.44 6.55
CA TYR A 202 -7.82 0.47 5.97
C TYR A 202 -7.15 -0.14 4.74
N LEU A 203 -6.68 -1.39 4.84
CA LEU A 203 -6.11 -2.13 3.71
C LEU A 203 -7.15 -2.35 2.59
N GLY A 204 -8.40 -2.61 2.98
CA GLY A 204 -9.56 -2.75 2.10
C GLY A 204 -9.99 -1.46 1.40
N GLY A 205 -9.49 -0.30 1.81
CA GLY A 205 -9.69 0.98 1.12
C GLY A 205 -10.33 2.09 1.95
N ASP A 206 -10.86 1.78 3.15
CA ASP A 206 -11.47 2.78 4.02
C ASP A 206 -10.39 3.63 4.70
N ARG A 207 -10.21 4.88 4.24
CA ARG A 207 -9.25 5.80 4.86
C ARG A 207 -9.82 6.56 6.05
N SER A 208 -11.13 6.52 6.26
CA SER A 208 -11.80 7.25 7.34
C SER A 208 -11.40 6.72 8.72
N VAL A 209 -11.12 5.42 8.85
CA VAL A 209 -10.64 4.79 10.09
C VAL A 209 -9.31 5.36 10.57
N ALA A 210 -8.41 5.74 9.64
CA ALA A 210 -7.14 6.39 9.99
C ALA A 210 -7.37 7.83 10.46
N ALA A 211 -8.29 8.56 9.84
CA ALA A 211 -8.66 9.92 10.24
C ALA A 211 -9.39 9.95 11.58
N ALA A 212 -10.27 8.97 11.86
CA ALA A 212 -10.88 8.75 13.17
C ALA A 212 -9.83 8.37 14.24
N GLY A 213 -8.70 7.81 13.79
CA GLY A 213 -7.59 7.37 14.63
C GLY A 213 -7.85 6.04 15.32
N TYR A 214 -8.63 5.16 14.68
CA TYR A 214 -8.77 3.74 15.06
C TYR A 214 -7.52 2.90 14.73
N LEU A 215 -6.46 3.53 14.20
CA LEU A 215 -5.15 2.90 14.03
C LEU A 215 -4.15 3.33 15.12
N SER A 216 -4.62 3.90 16.24
CA SER A 216 -3.74 4.43 17.29
C SER A 216 -3.64 3.57 18.57
N LEU A 217 -4.25 2.37 18.60
CA LEU A 217 -4.36 1.51 19.80
C LEU A 217 -4.75 2.27 21.08
N ASN A 218 -5.52 3.36 20.97
CA ASN A 218 -5.87 4.17 22.12
C ASN A 218 -7.20 3.69 22.70
N PRO A 219 -7.25 3.08 23.90
CA PRO A 219 -8.49 2.57 24.48
C PRO A 219 -9.59 3.63 24.54
N LEU A 220 -9.23 4.89 24.82
CA LEU A 220 -10.17 6.02 24.93
C LEU A 220 -10.91 6.34 23.62
N LYS A 221 -10.39 5.89 22.47
CA LYS A 221 -11.05 6.08 21.17
C LYS A 221 -12.05 4.97 20.84
N TYR A 222 -11.99 3.84 21.53
CA TYR A 222 -12.85 2.68 21.28
C TYR A 222 -13.95 2.53 22.33
N THR A 223 -13.78 3.12 23.52
CA THR A 223 -14.74 3.00 24.63
C THR A 223 -15.64 4.23 24.77
N HIS A 224 -16.97 4.03 24.77
CA HIS A 224 -17.87 4.96 25.44
C HIS A 224 -17.75 4.71 26.96
N PRO A 225 -17.33 5.71 27.77
CA PRO A 225 -16.98 5.49 29.19
C PRO A 225 -18.05 4.79 30.02
N VAL A 226 -19.32 5.00 29.68
CA VAL A 226 -20.47 4.45 30.42
C VAL A 226 -20.82 3.03 29.96
N LEU A 227 -20.87 2.77 28.65
CA LEU A 227 -21.30 1.48 28.10
C LEU A 227 -20.19 0.42 28.12
N SER A 228 -18.94 0.85 27.99
CA SER A 228 -17.81 -0.07 27.80
C SER A 228 -16.98 -0.29 29.07
N ILE A 229 -17.21 0.44 30.16
CA ILE A 229 -16.45 0.31 31.41
C ILE A 229 -17.38 0.05 32.60
N ALA A 230 -18.45 0.82 32.78
CA ALA A 230 -19.36 0.62 33.89
C ALA A 230 -20.16 -0.69 33.76
N LEU A 231 -20.71 -0.98 32.57
CA LEU A 231 -21.48 -2.20 32.33
C LEU A 231 -20.64 -3.48 32.52
N PRO A 232 -19.39 -3.57 32.02
CA PRO A 232 -18.56 -4.75 32.22
C PRO A 232 -18.08 -4.91 33.67
N ILE A 233 -17.84 -3.82 34.41
CA ILE A 233 -17.56 -3.90 35.87
C ILE A 233 -18.78 -4.43 36.63
N VAL A 234 -19.99 -3.97 36.29
CA VAL A 234 -21.24 -4.47 36.87
C VAL A 234 -21.43 -5.95 36.55
N PHE A 235 -21.22 -6.36 35.29
CA PHE A 235 -21.27 -7.79 34.93
C PHE A 235 -20.20 -8.60 35.63
N LEU A 236 -18.96 -8.10 35.78
CA LEU A 236 -17.88 -8.78 36.49
C LEU A 236 -18.22 -9.02 37.98
N LEU A 237 -18.85 -8.03 38.63
CA LEU A 237 -19.31 -8.13 40.02
C LEU A 237 -20.48 -9.10 40.21
N ILE A 238 -21.28 -9.32 39.16
CA ILE A 238 -22.43 -10.24 39.14
C ILE A 238 -22.01 -11.65 38.63
N GLY A 239 -20.77 -11.83 38.18
CA GLY A 239 -20.27 -13.09 37.60
C GLY A 239 -20.70 -13.33 36.15
N GLY A 240 -21.08 -12.28 35.42
CA GLY A 240 -21.53 -12.31 34.04
C GLY A 240 -20.41 -12.22 32.99
N ILE A 241 -20.74 -12.68 31.78
CA ILE A 241 -19.94 -12.59 30.55
C ILE A 241 -19.98 -11.15 30.01
N GLY A 242 -18.83 -10.49 29.91
CA GLY A 242 -18.74 -9.11 29.42
C GLY A 242 -19.18 -8.99 27.96
N LEU A 243 -20.20 -8.16 27.70
CA LEU A 243 -20.64 -7.83 26.35
C LEU A 243 -19.61 -6.89 25.68
N PRO A 244 -19.28 -7.08 24.38
CA PRO A 244 -18.32 -6.24 23.67
C PRO A 244 -18.80 -4.79 23.64
N GLY A 245 -17.98 -3.89 24.18
CA GLY A 245 -18.31 -2.47 24.35
C GLY A 245 -17.67 -1.53 23.32
N GLY A 246 -17.07 -2.02 22.25
CA GLY A 246 -16.49 -1.20 21.19
C GLY A 246 -17.31 -1.30 19.91
N ALA A 247 -17.52 -0.17 19.23
CA ALA A 247 -18.04 -0.15 17.87
C ALA A 247 -17.08 0.67 17.00
N VAL A 248 -16.27 0.00 16.18
CA VAL A 248 -15.55 0.66 15.09
C VAL A 248 -16.51 0.86 13.93
N TYR A 249 -16.79 2.12 13.62
CA TYR A 249 -17.58 2.49 12.46
C TYR A 249 -16.75 2.31 11.20
N LEU A 250 -17.14 1.33 10.37
CA LEU A 250 -16.50 1.04 9.10
C LEU A 250 -17.32 1.63 7.97
N ASN A 251 -16.68 2.38 7.07
CA ASN A 251 -17.34 2.80 5.84
C ASN A 251 -17.29 1.65 4.82
N GLU A 252 -18.25 0.75 4.90
CA GLU A 252 -18.30 -0.43 4.03
C GLU A 252 -18.33 -0.05 2.54
N ARG A 253 -18.93 1.09 2.19
CA ARG A 253 -18.99 1.59 0.80
C ARG A 253 -17.60 1.99 0.26
N ALA A 254 -16.66 2.31 1.14
CA ALA A 254 -15.27 2.60 0.77
C ALA A 254 -14.42 1.33 0.58
N ILE A 255 -14.91 0.17 1.03
CA ILE A 255 -14.20 -1.12 0.93
C ILE A 255 -14.33 -1.69 -0.49
N ARG A 256 -13.19 -2.07 -1.06
CA ARG A 256 -13.01 -2.32 -2.50
C ARG A 256 -13.73 -3.55 -3.05
N THR A 257 -13.90 -4.60 -2.25
CA THR A 257 -14.53 -5.87 -2.68
C THR A 257 -15.18 -6.59 -1.49
N ASP A 258 -16.13 -7.47 -1.73
CA ASP A 258 -16.85 -8.22 -0.69
C ASP A 258 -15.96 -9.13 0.16
N TRP A 259 -14.88 -9.67 -0.43
CA TRP A 259 -13.87 -10.42 0.31
C TRP A 259 -13.15 -9.54 1.34
N TRP A 260 -12.80 -8.31 0.99
CA TRP A 260 -12.22 -7.34 1.92
C TRP A 260 -13.19 -6.94 3.04
N ARG A 261 -14.50 -6.92 2.77
CA ARG A 261 -15.53 -6.71 3.82
C ARG A 261 -15.57 -7.89 4.79
N SER A 262 -15.50 -9.10 4.26
CA SER A 262 -15.45 -10.35 5.05
C SER A 262 -14.20 -10.39 5.92
N PHE A 263 -13.03 -10.05 5.36
CA PHE A 263 -11.80 -9.93 6.12
C PHE A 263 -11.87 -8.82 7.17
N ALA A 264 -12.39 -7.63 6.83
CA ALA A 264 -12.57 -6.56 7.80
C ALA A 264 -13.44 -7.00 8.98
N SER A 265 -14.52 -7.75 8.74
CA SER A 265 -15.35 -8.35 9.79
C SER A 265 -14.67 -9.49 10.56
N ALA A 266 -13.77 -10.25 9.93
CA ALA A 266 -12.97 -11.28 10.60
C ALA A 266 -11.72 -10.73 11.33
N GLY A 267 -11.37 -9.46 11.11
CA GLY A 267 -10.13 -8.86 11.61
C GLY A 267 -10.01 -8.83 13.12
N GLY A 268 -11.09 -8.46 13.80
CA GLY A 268 -11.12 -8.49 15.25
C GLY A 268 -10.96 -9.89 15.84
N PRO A 269 -11.79 -10.87 15.43
CA PRO A 269 -11.66 -12.25 15.89
C PRO A 269 -10.26 -12.86 15.66
N LEU A 270 -9.65 -12.61 14.50
CA LEU A 270 -8.29 -13.09 14.19
C LEU A 270 -7.20 -12.39 15.02
N GLY A 271 -7.36 -11.09 15.33
CA GLY A 271 -6.47 -10.36 16.24
C GLY A 271 -6.47 -10.96 17.64
N ASN A 272 -7.65 -11.34 18.15
CA ASN A 272 -7.78 -12.00 19.45
C ASN A 272 -7.15 -13.40 19.44
N LEU A 273 -7.32 -14.19 18.38
CA LEU A 273 -6.71 -15.53 18.28
C LEU A 273 -5.17 -15.51 18.26
N LEU A 274 -4.55 -14.45 17.74
CA LEU A 274 -3.09 -14.31 17.68
C LEU A 274 -2.47 -13.76 18.97
N PHE A 275 -3.22 -13.00 19.78
CA PHE A 275 -2.67 -12.24 20.92
C PHE A 275 -3.45 -12.36 22.25
N GLY A 276 -4.53 -13.15 22.34
CA GLY A 276 -5.31 -13.35 23.57
C GLY A 276 -6.09 -14.68 23.59
N PRO A 277 -6.75 -15.05 24.71
CA PRO A 277 -7.59 -16.23 24.76
C PRO A 277 -8.81 -16.07 23.80
N PRO A 278 -9.28 -17.15 23.18
CA PRO A 278 -10.36 -17.10 22.20
C PRO A 278 -11.64 -16.55 22.83
N SER A 279 -12.07 -15.37 22.38
CA SER A 279 -13.36 -14.78 22.75
C SER A 279 -14.45 -15.34 21.80
N PRO A 280 -15.51 -16.01 22.29
CA PRO A 280 -16.54 -16.63 21.44
C PRO A 280 -17.55 -15.65 20.82
N PHE A 281 -17.25 -14.34 20.77
CA PHE A 281 -18.23 -13.31 20.46
C PHE A 281 -18.20 -12.91 18.99
N SER A 282 -19.33 -13.15 18.31
CA SER A 282 -19.62 -12.67 16.97
C SER A 282 -20.30 -11.30 17.08
N CYS A 283 -19.69 -10.24 16.55
CA CYS A 283 -20.29 -8.90 16.51
C CYS A 283 -20.59 -8.49 15.07
N SER A 284 -21.74 -7.85 14.86
CA SER A 284 -22.16 -7.33 13.56
C SER A 284 -21.45 -6.01 13.29
N CYS A 285 -20.61 -5.96 12.26
CA CYS A 285 -20.14 -4.69 11.68
C CYS A 285 -21.36 -3.89 11.19
N ARG A 286 -21.37 -2.58 11.40
CA ARG A 286 -22.43 -1.66 10.93
C ARG A 286 -21.82 -0.33 10.51
#